data_AF-A0A016XH76-F1
#
_entry.id   AF-A0A016XH76-F1
#
_cell.length_a   1.000
_cell.length_b   1.000
_cell.length_c   1.000
_cell.angle_alpha   90.00
_cell.angle_beta   90.00
_cell.angle_gamma   90.00
#
_symmetry.space_group_name_H-M   'P 1'
#
loop_
_entity.id
_entity.type
_entity.pdbx_description
1 polymer ?
#
loop_
_entity_poly.entity_id
_entity_poly.type
_entity_poly.pdbx_seq_one_letter_code
_entity_poly.pdbx_strand_id
1 'polypeptide(L)'
;MATSPTPASEAAQLLPPNATALERAVVQVFAEELACIPQPHRDLWNPSTCPVALLPLLAWSLGAETWDENWPVSIKRSVTSSALTTNRFKGRASAVRGIVRAFGGAITIVEWWQKTPKGVPHTFEIILSVGTEDAEDAAARYAQLIREVKRLKPLRSHFTATQALSARGTAHLAAVGRPATFRRLSLTVDATASSPPA
;
A
#
# COMPACT_ATOMS: atom_id res chain seq x y z
N MET A 1 18.32 24.99 -37.20
CA MET A 1 19.56 24.24 -36.85
C MET A 1 20.68 25.26 -36.75
N ALA A 2 20.91 25.81 -35.56
CA ALA A 2 22.08 26.64 -35.30
C ALA A 2 23.22 25.67 -34.95
N THR A 3 24.24 25.64 -35.79
CA THR A 3 25.48 24.90 -35.51
C THR A 3 26.10 25.52 -34.26
N SER A 4 26.09 24.81 -33.14
CA SER A 4 26.80 25.23 -31.93
C SER A 4 28.27 25.46 -32.30
N PRO A 5 28.89 26.59 -31.93
CA PRO A 5 30.31 26.78 -32.16
C PRO A 5 31.11 25.69 -31.44
N THR A 6 32.16 25.19 -32.10
CA THR A 6 33.10 24.23 -31.51
C THR A 6 33.72 24.86 -30.25
N PRO A 7 33.76 24.16 -29.10
CA PRO A 7 34.20 24.72 -27.81
C PRO A 7 35.60 25.35 -27.86
N ALA A 8 36.46 24.84 -28.73
CA ALA A 8 37.80 25.35 -29.00
C ALA A 8 37.82 26.82 -29.52
N SER A 9 36.83 27.21 -30.33
CA SER A 9 36.74 28.55 -30.93
C SER A 9 36.22 29.61 -29.95
N GLU A 10 35.39 29.19 -29.00
CA GLU A 10 34.82 30.06 -27.96
C GLU A 10 35.85 30.37 -26.88
N ALA A 11 36.69 29.39 -26.51
CA ALA A 11 37.76 29.60 -25.53
C ALA A 11 38.80 30.65 -25.99
N ALA A 12 39.12 30.70 -27.29
CA ALA A 12 40.01 31.71 -27.86
C ALA A 12 39.42 33.14 -27.82
N GLN A 13 38.09 33.29 -27.74
CA GLN A 13 37.40 34.58 -27.62
C GLN A 13 37.40 35.13 -26.19
N LEU A 14 37.73 34.30 -25.20
CA LEU A 14 37.85 34.73 -23.79
C LEU A 14 39.15 35.50 -23.52
N LEU A 15 40.12 35.42 -24.43
CA LEU A 15 41.38 36.13 -24.33
C LEU A 15 41.21 37.62 -24.69
N PRO A 16 41.98 38.52 -24.06
CA PRO A 16 41.96 39.94 -24.42
C PRO A 16 42.49 40.14 -25.86
N PRO A 17 42.10 41.24 -26.53
CA PRO A 17 42.42 41.46 -27.95
C PRO A 17 43.93 41.55 -28.26
N ASN A 18 44.76 41.81 -27.26
CA ASN A 18 46.22 41.84 -27.34
C ASN A 18 46.89 40.45 -27.21
N ALA A 19 46.11 39.37 -27.08
CA ALA A 19 46.65 38.03 -26.92
C ALA A 19 47.40 37.55 -28.18
N THR A 20 48.58 37.01 -27.95
CA THR A 20 49.51 36.48 -28.96
C THR A 20 48.99 35.19 -29.59
N ALA A 21 49.55 34.81 -30.76
CA ALA A 21 49.17 33.58 -31.44
C ALA A 21 49.47 32.32 -30.60
N LEU A 22 50.55 32.33 -29.80
CA LEU A 22 50.91 31.22 -28.91
C LEU A 22 49.90 31.07 -27.77
N GLU A 23 49.50 32.17 -27.13
CA GLU A 23 48.49 32.14 -26.05
C GLU A 23 47.15 31.59 -26.54
N ARG A 24 46.72 32.00 -27.75
CA ARG A 24 45.50 31.46 -28.37
C ARG A 24 45.62 29.97 -28.66
N ALA A 25 46.75 29.52 -29.21
CA ALA A 25 46.99 28.10 -29.49
C ALA A 25 47.01 27.25 -28.20
N VAL A 26 47.63 27.75 -27.13
CA VAL A 26 47.65 27.07 -25.83
C VAL A 26 46.24 26.93 -25.25
N VAL A 27 45.45 28.02 -25.23
CA VAL A 27 44.06 27.98 -24.76
C VAL A 27 43.19 27.04 -25.59
N GLN A 28 43.42 27.00 -26.91
CA GLN A 28 42.70 26.09 -27.79
C GLN A 28 42.96 24.61 -27.42
N VAL A 29 44.22 24.23 -27.25
CA VAL A 29 44.59 22.86 -26.85
C VAL A 29 44.00 22.51 -25.49
N PHE A 30 44.07 23.41 -24.51
CA PHE A 30 43.46 23.17 -23.19
C PHE A 30 41.94 23.02 -23.24
N ALA A 31 41.27 23.81 -24.07
CA ALA A 31 39.82 23.74 -24.22
C ALA A 31 39.37 22.42 -24.88
N GLU A 32 40.13 21.94 -25.86
CA GLU A 32 39.89 20.65 -26.52
C GLU A 32 40.08 19.48 -25.54
N GLU A 33 41.19 19.47 -24.80
CA GLU A 33 41.46 18.45 -23.77
C GLU A 33 40.38 18.44 -22.67
N LEU A 34 39.96 19.62 -22.20
CA LEU A 34 38.90 19.73 -21.19
C LEU A 34 37.54 19.26 -21.72
N ALA A 35 37.23 19.55 -22.98
CA ALA A 35 36.00 19.09 -23.64
C ALA A 35 35.95 17.57 -23.82
N CYS A 36 37.11 16.92 -23.93
CA CYS A 36 37.23 15.46 -24.00
C CYS A 36 36.91 14.76 -22.66
N ILE A 37 36.97 15.47 -21.53
CA ILE A 37 36.65 14.88 -20.22
C ILE A 37 35.13 14.66 -20.14
N PRO A 38 34.65 13.40 -20.06
CA PRO A 38 33.21 13.13 -20.00
C PRO A 38 32.63 13.73 -18.71
N GLN A 39 31.52 14.46 -18.85
CA GLN A 39 30.80 15.11 -17.75
C GLN A 39 29.43 14.43 -17.51
N PRO A 40 29.37 13.16 -17.03
CA PRO A 40 28.12 12.40 -16.91
C PRO A 40 27.23 12.84 -15.73
N HIS A 41 27.52 13.97 -15.08
CA HIS A 41 26.85 14.41 -13.86
C HIS A 41 25.32 14.53 -14.00
N ARG A 42 24.82 14.94 -15.18
CA ARG A 42 23.38 15.01 -15.46
C ARG A 42 22.76 13.62 -15.56
N ASP A 43 23.46 12.69 -16.17
CA ASP A 43 22.98 11.32 -16.34
C ASP A 43 22.95 10.54 -15.02
N LEU A 44 23.87 10.85 -14.11
CA LEU A 44 23.89 10.25 -12.77
C LEU A 44 22.64 10.57 -11.95
N TRP A 45 22.06 11.76 -12.13
CA TRP A 45 20.84 12.18 -11.43
C TRP A 45 19.54 11.78 -12.14
N ASN A 46 19.62 11.23 -13.35
CA ASN A 46 18.45 10.80 -14.09
C ASN A 46 18.23 9.28 -13.93
N PRO A 47 17.11 8.84 -13.32
CA PRO A 47 16.80 7.43 -13.14
C PRO A 47 16.71 6.63 -14.44
N SER A 48 16.54 7.26 -15.62
CA SER A 48 16.48 6.56 -16.91
C SER A 48 17.85 6.39 -17.59
N THR A 49 18.78 7.35 -17.42
CA THR A 49 20.09 7.33 -18.09
C THR A 49 21.24 6.93 -17.16
N CYS A 50 21.02 6.93 -15.83
CA CYS A 50 22.05 6.55 -14.86
C CYS A 50 22.57 5.12 -15.07
N PRO A 51 23.89 4.87 -14.96
CA PRO A 51 24.48 3.53 -14.98
C PRO A 51 23.89 2.61 -13.92
N VAL A 52 23.65 1.34 -14.26
CA VAL A 52 22.97 0.37 -13.37
C VAL A 52 23.73 0.16 -12.07
N ALA A 53 25.07 0.20 -12.11
CA ALA A 53 25.91 0.02 -10.93
C ALA A 53 25.72 1.14 -9.87
N LEU A 54 25.36 2.35 -10.29
CA LEU A 54 25.16 3.52 -9.41
C LEU A 54 23.69 3.75 -9.06
N LEU A 55 22.78 3.00 -9.67
CA LEU A 55 21.34 3.08 -9.43
C LEU A 55 20.95 2.88 -7.95
N PRO A 56 21.56 1.95 -7.18
CA PRO A 56 21.27 1.82 -5.75
C PRO A 56 21.62 3.08 -4.95
N LEU A 57 22.74 3.74 -5.29
CA LEU A 57 23.17 4.97 -4.62
C LEU A 57 22.22 6.13 -4.93
N LEU A 58 21.76 6.22 -6.18
CA LEU A 58 20.74 7.19 -6.57
C LEU A 58 19.39 6.92 -5.88
N ALA A 59 18.99 5.65 -5.75
CA ALA A 59 17.77 5.29 -5.05
C ALA A 59 17.83 5.67 -3.56
N TRP A 60 18.97 5.41 -2.92
CA TRP A 60 19.21 5.79 -1.53
C TRP A 60 19.18 7.31 -1.34
N SER A 61 19.82 8.09 -2.21
CA SER A 61 19.82 9.56 -2.12
C SER A 61 18.43 10.17 -2.30
N LEU A 62 17.55 9.52 -3.08
CA LEU A 62 16.14 9.91 -3.24
C LEU A 62 15.22 9.37 -2.14
N GLY A 63 15.75 8.61 -1.18
CA GLY A 63 15.01 8.07 -0.04
C GLY A 63 14.09 6.91 -0.39
N ALA A 64 14.49 6.02 -1.30
CA ALA A 64 13.77 4.78 -1.55
C ALA A 64 13.81 3.86 -0.31
N GLU A 65 12.64 3.40 0.16
CA GLU A 65 12.54 2.57 1.38
C GLU A 65 12.69 1.07 1.12
N THR A 66 12.39 0.62 -0.10
CA THR A 66 12.46 -0.79 -0.47
C THR A 66 13.38 -0.93 -1.66
N TRP A 67 14.36 -1.80 -1.52
CA TRP A 67 15.34 -2.09 -2.55
C TRP A 67 15.71 -3.56 -2.50
N ASP A 68 15.80 -4.18 -3.68
CA ASP A 68 16.27 -5.54 -3.87
C ASP A 68 17.22 -5.58 -5.06
N GLU A 69 18.38 -6.19 -4.84
CA GLU A 69 19.43 -6.33 -5.86
C GLU A 69 19.03 -7.32 -6.97
N ASN A 70 18.11 -8.23 -6.69
CA ASN A 70 17.65 -9.22 -7.66
C ASN A 70 16.54 -8.68 -8.58
N TRP A 71 16.04 -7.46 -8.34
CA TRP A 71 15.01 -6.88 -9.20
C TRP A 71 15.49 -6.60 -10.63
N PRO A 72 14.61 -6.78 -11.63
CA PRO A 72 14.87 -6.31 -12.99
C PRO A 72 15.22 -4.82 -13.01
N VAL A 73 16.10 -4.43 -13.93
CA VAL A 73 16.55 -3.02 -14.05
C VAL A 73 15.38 -2.07 -14.25
N SER A 74 14.33 -2.48 -14.98
CA SER A 74 13.11 -1.69 -15.18
C SER A 74 12.40 -1.37 -13.86
N ILE A 75 12.25 -2.35 -12.97
CA ILE A 75 11.63 -2.18 -11.65
C ILE A 75 12.49 -1.27 -10.78
N LYS A 76 13.81 -1.50 -10.75
CA LYS A 76 14.74 -0.63 -10.00
C LYS A 76 14.61 0.83 -10.45
N ARG A 77 14.63 1.10 -11.76
CA ARG A 77 14.47 2.46 -12.31
C ARG A 77 13.11 3.07 -11.94
N SER A 78 12.03 2.28 -12.00
CA SER A 78 10.68 2.73 -11.62
C SER A 78 10.57 3.08 -10.13
N VAL A 79 11.20 2.29 -9.26
CA VAL A 79 11.26 2.58 -7.81
C VAL A 79 12.04 3.86 -7.56
N THR A 80 13.21 4.00 -8.18
CA THR A 80 14.03 5.23 -8.08
C THR A 80 13.28 6.47 -8.59
N SER A 81 12.58 6.38 -9.73
CA SER A 81 11.84 7.52 -10.29
C SER A 81 10.63 7.93 -9.44
N SER A 82 9.95 6.95 -8.83
CA SER A 82 8.77 7.20 -8.00
C SER A 82 9.09 7.55 -6.55
N ALA A 83 10.31 7.27 -6.05
CA ALA A 83 10.71 7.45 -4.66
C ALA A 83 10.33 8.83 -4.09
N LEU A 84 10.66 9.91 -4.78
CA LEU A 84 10.36 11.27 -4.33
C LEU A 84 8.84 11.52 -4.26
N THR A 85 8.09 11.06 -5.25
CA THR A 85 6.63 11.23 -5.27
C THR A 85 5.99 10.47 -4.12
N THR A 86 6.37 9.21 -3.91
CA THR A 86 5.89 8.37 -2.79
C THR A 86 6.21 9.02 -1.46
N ASN A 87 7.44 9.52 -1.28
CA ASN A 87 7.88 10.24 -0.08
C ASN A 87 7.03 11.50 0.20
N ARG A 88 6.63 12.25 -0.83
CA ARG A 88 5.77 13.44 -0.68
C ARG A 88 4.33 13.13 -0.26
N PHE A 89 3.84 11.92 -0.53
CA PHE A 89 2.50 11.50 -0.13
C PHE A 89 2.45 10.93 1.30
N LYS A 90 3.60 10.59 1.89
CA LYS A 90 3.69 10.13 3.29
C LYS A 90 3.08 11.14 4.25
N GLY A 91 2.47 10.65 5.31
CA GLY A 91 1.82 11.48 6.32
C GLY A 91 0.44 12.03 5.91
N ARG A 92 0.00 11.85 4.65
CA ARG A 92 -1.35 12.26 4.22
C ARG A 92 -2.37 11.18 4.58
N ALA A 93 -3.57 11.61 4.95
CA ALA A 93 -4.70 10.70 5.13
C ALA A 93 -5.02 9.90 3.85
N SER A 94 -4.75 10.47 2.67
CA SER A 94 -4.90 9.77 1.38
C SER A 94 -3.95 8.59 1.22
N ALA A 95 -2.74 8.65 1.79
CA ALA A 95 -1.77 7.56 1.71
C ALA A 95 -2.20 6.37 2.58
N VAL A 96 -2.68 6.65 3.80
CA VAL A 96 -3.27 5.63 4.68
C VAL A 96 -4.50 5.01 4.02
N ARG A 97 -5.40 5.82 3.46
CA ARG A 97 -6.56 5.35 2.67
C ARG A 97 -6.15 4.51 1.46
N GLY A 98 -5.05 4.86 0.78
CA GLY A 98 -4.53 4.13 -0.36
C GLY A 98 -4.06 2.71 -0.01
N ILE A 99 -3.25 2.55 1.03
CA ILE A 99 -2.85 1.22 1.54
C ILE A 99 -4.08 0.43 1.91
N VAL A 100 -4.97 1.05 2.68
CA VAL A 100 -6.16 0.39 3.18
C VAL A 100 -7.04 -0.12 2.04
N ARG A 101 -7.20 0.66 0.96
CA ARG A 101 -7.91 0.22 -0.24
C ARG A 101 -7.19 -0.91 -0.98
N ALA A 102 -5.86 -0.87 -1.07
CA ALA A 102 -5.08 -1.90 -1.75
C ALA A 102 -5.15 -3.27 -1.05
N PHE A 103 -5.41 -3.30 0.26
CA PHE A 103 -5.58 -4.53 1.04
C PHE A 103 -6.95 -5.21 0.85
N GLY A 104 -7.88 -4.63 0.09
CA GLY A 104 -9.06 -5.34 -0.43
C GLY A 104 -10.17 -5.69 0.57
N GLY A 105 -10.07 -5.29 1.84
CA GLY A 105 -11.12 -5.49 2.84
C GLY A 105 -12.13 -4.35 2.90
N ALA A 106 -13.30 -4.61 3.51
CA ALA A 106 -14.19 -3.55 4.00
C ALA A 106 -13.52 -2.88 5.20
N ILE A 107 -12.55 -2.02 4.93
CA ILE A 107 -11.78 -1.31 5.94
C ILE A 107 -12.30 0.11 6.02
N THR A 108 -12.79 0.49 7.19
CA THR A 108 -13.30 1.84 7.46
C THR A 108 -12.32 2.59 8.32
N ILE A 109 -11.93 3.78 7.88
CA ILE A 109 -11.13 4.72 8.69
C ILE A 109 -12.09 5.73 9.30
N VAL A 110 -12.11 5.81 10.63
CA VAL A 110 -12.92 6.77 11.38
C VAL A 110 -12.00 7.72 12.12
N GLU A 111 -12.01 9.00 11.77
CA GLU A 111 -11.20 10.00 12.46
C GLU A 111 -11.88 10.48 13.76
N TRP A 112 -11.10 10.95 14.73
CA TRP A 112 -11.61 11.36 16.05
C TRP A 112 -12.79 12.35 16.00
N TRP A 113 -12.82 13.23 14.99
CA TRP A 113 -13.87 14.24 14.81
C TRP A 113 -15.15 13.68 14.17
N GLN A 114 -15.10 12.49 13.58
CA GLN A 114 -16.25 11.79 13.01
C GLN A 114 -17.01 10.96 14.06
N LYS A 115 -16.39 10.71 15.22
CA LYS A 115 -17.02 9.99 16.34
C LYS A 115 -18.00 10.90 17.09
N THR A 116 -19.07 10.29 17.59
CA THR A 116 -20.03 10.94 18.51
C THR A 116 -20.14 10.09 19.78
N PRO A 117 -19.64 10.57 20.95
CA PRO A 117 -18.91 11.83 21.18
C PRO A 117 -17.55 11.87 20.48
N LYS A 118 -16.99 13.08 20.27
CA LYS A 118 -15.68 13.27 19.63
C LYS A 118 -14.59 12.55 20.44
N GLY A 119 -13.72 11.83 19.74
CA GLY A 119 -12.58 11.14 20.35
C GLY A 119 -11.43 12.10 20.72
N VAL A 120 -10.31 11.53 21.18
CA VAL A 120 -9.10 12.29 21.50
C VAL A 120 -8.50 12.91 20.22
N PRO A 121 -8.12 14.19 20.22
CA PRO A 121 -7.48 14.82 19.06
C PRO A 121 -6.29 14.03 18.50
N HIS A 122 -6.11 14.08 17.18
CA HIS A 122 -5.06 13.36 16.45
C HIS A 122 -5.11 11.83 16.55
N THR A 123 -6.26 11.26 16.93
CA THR A 123 -6.49 9.81 16.87
C THR A 123 -7.37 9.42 15.68
N PHE A 124 -7.17 8.22 15.16
CA PHE A 124 -8.07 7.63 14.18
C PHE A 124 -8.18 6.13 14.42
N GLU A 125 -9.32 5.56 14.07
CA GLU A 125 -9.57 4.13 14.19
C GLU A 125 -9.62 3.51 12.80
N ILE A 126 -8.98 2.34 12.66
CA ILE A 126 -9.05 1.53 11.46
C ILE A 126 -9.82 0.27 11.82
N ILE A 127 -11.03 0.15 11.31
CA ILE A 127 -11.91 -1.00 11.53
C ILE A 127 -11.72 -1.92 10.33
N LEU A 128 -11.18 -3.11 10.58
CA LEU A 128 -11.00 -4.14 9.56
C LEU A 128 -12.07 -5.23 9.72
N SER A 129 -12.94 -5.36 8.72
CA SER A 129 -13.82 -6.53 8.58
C SER A 129 -13.15 -7.53 7.65
N VAL A 130 -12.60 -8.60 8.22
CA VAL A 130 -11.98 -9.70 7.45
C VAL A 130 -13.09 -10.71 7.14
N GLY A 131 -13.33 -10.96 5.85
CA GLY A 131 -14.20 -12.06 5.42
C GLY A 131 -13.59 -13.40 5.81
N THR A 132 -14.42 -14.34 6.24
CA THR A 132 -14.04 -15.66 6.79
C THR A 132 -13.41 -16.62 5.77
N GLU A 133 -13.13 -16.17 4.55
CA GLU A 133 -12.68 -17.05 3.45
C GLU A 133 -11.18 -17.40 3.54
N ASP A 134 -10.35 -16.56 4.16
CA ASP A 134 -8.89 -16.76 4.27
C ASP A 134 -8.41 -16.63 5.74
N ALA A 135 -8.87 -17.52 6.62
CA ALA A 135 -8.52 -17.46 8.05
C ALA A 135 -7.03 -17.76 8.33
N GLU A 136 -6.38 -18.60 7.51
CA GLU A 136 -5.01 -19.07 7.76
C GLU A 136 -3.95 -17.97 7.56
N ASP A 137 -4.16 -17.04 6.63
CA ASP A 137 -3.23 -15.93 6.34
C ASP A 137 -3.68 -14.56 6.91
N ALA A 138 -4.83 -14.50 7.57
CA ALA A 138 -5.42 -13.25 8.06
C ALA A 138 -4.50 -12.51 9.04
N ALA A 139 -3.82 -13.24 9.93
CA ALA A 139 -2.92 -12.65 10.92
C ALA A 139 -1.67 -12.02 10.28
N ALA A 140 -1.06 -12.71 9.29
CA ALA A 140 0.11 -12.20 8.57
C ALA A 140 -0.24 -10.96 7.74
N ARG A 141 -1.38 -11.00 7.03
CA ARG A 141 -1.90 -9.84 6.28
C ARG A 141 -2.20 -8.66 7.19
N TYR A 142 -2.80 -8.90 8.35
CA TYR A 142 -3.09 -7.86 9.34
C TYR A 142 -1.82 -7.21 9.89
N ALA A 143 -0.81 -8.02 10.23
CA ALA A 143 0.49 -7.53 10.68
C ALA A 143 1.19 -6.69 9.60
N GLN A 144 1.08 -7.10 8.33
CA GLN A 144 1.60 -6.33 7.19
C GLN A 144 0.89 -4.98 7.04
N LEU A 145 -0.45 -4.95 7.13
CA LEU A 145 -1.21 -3.70 7.06
C LEU A 145 -0.84 -2.74 8.19
N ILE A 146 -0.76 -3.24 9.43
CA ILE A 146 -0.33 -2.42 10.57
C ILE A 146 1.07 -1.84 10.34
N ARG A 147 1.99 -2.64 9.80
CA ARG A 147 3.35 -2.19 9.49
C ARG A 147 3.36 -1.08 8.44
N GLU A 148 2.59 -1.24 7.37
CA GLU A 148 2.52 -0.24 6.29
C GLU A 148 1.82 1.05 6.74
N VAL A 149 0.73 0.95 7.50
CA VAL A 149 0.08 2.12 8.11
C VAL A 149 1.04 2.84 9.06
N LYS A 150 1.81 2.12 9.87
CA LYS A 150 2.81 2.73 10.77
C LYS A 150 3.88 3.50 10.02
N ARG A 151 4.31 3.05 8.84
CA ARG A 151 5.28 3.77 8.00
C ARG A 151 4.71 5.05 7.40
N LEU A 152 3.45 5.02 6.95
CA LEU A 152 2.85 6.15 6.23
C LEU A 152 2.12 7.15 7.13
N LYS A 153 1.72 6.79 8.35
CA LYS A 153 0.97 7.70 9.22
C LYS A 153 1.81 8.93 9.58
N PRO A 154 1.20 10.13 9.68
CA PRO A 154 1.91 11.27 10.23
C PRO A 154 2.32 10.99 11.69
N LEU A 155 3.53 11.42 12.07
CA LEU A 155 4.14 11.09 13.37
C LEU A 155 3.22 11.45 14.55
N ARG A 156 2.59 12.63 14.48
CA ARG A 156 1.67 13.16 15.50
C ARG A 156 0.37 12.38 15.67
N SER A 157 0.01 11.52 14.72
CA SER A 157 -1.28 10.83 14.72
C SER A 157 -1.16 9.42 15.26
N HIS A 158 -2.06 9.05 16.15
CA HIS A 158 -2.12 7.72 16.75
C HIS A 158 -3.31 6.96 16.18
N PHE A 159 -3.17 5.65 16.02
CA PHE A 159 -4.25 4.82 15.52
C PHE A 159 -4.51 3.63 16.43
N THR A 160 -5.78 3.25 16.49
CA THR A 160 -6.24 1.98 17.03
C THR A 160 -6.73 1.14 15.86
N ALA A 161 -6.24 -0.08 15.74
CA ALA A 161 -6.72 -1.02 14.74
C ALA A 161 -7.60 -2.07 15.43
N THR A 162 -8.86 -2.12 15.01
CA THR A 162 -9.90 -3.00 15.58
C THR A 162 -10.30 -4.02 14.53
N GLN A 163 -10.12 -5.30 14.84
CA GLN A 163 -10.57 -6.39 13.97
C GLN A 163 -12.00 -6.76 14.33
N ALA A 164 -12.93 -6.60 13.40
CA ALA A 164 -14.31 -7.01 13.57
C ALA A 164 -14.49 -8.43 13.00
N LEU A 165 -14.79 -9.40 13.87
CA LEU A 165 -15.23 -10.72 13.45
C LEU A 165 -16.76 -10.75 13.40
N SER A 166 -17.33 -11.07 12.24
CA SER A 166 -18.76 -11.33 12.09
C SER A 166 -18.99 -12.81 11.78
N ALA A 167 -19.64 -13.53 12.68
CA ALA A 167 -20.12 -14.89 12.42
C ALA A 167 -21.63 -14.84 12.14
N ARG A 168 -22.06 -15.40 11.01
CA ARG A 168 -23.49 -15.66 10.76
C ARG A 168 -23.80 -17.09 11.16
N GLY A 169 -24.68 -17.25 12.14
CA GLY A 169 -25.23 -18.55 12.54
C GLY A 169 -26.71 -18.62 12.18
N THR A 170 -27.18 -19.80 11.77
CA THR A 170 -28.61 -20.07 11.57
C THR A 170 -29.17 -20.77 12.80
N ALA A 171 -30.19 -20.19 13.43
CA ALA A 171 -30.94 -20.86 14.50
C ALA A 171 -32.17 -21.54 13.90
N HIS A 172 -32.31 -22.85 14.12
CA HIS A 172 -33.50 -23.60 13.73
C HIS A 172 -34.40 -23.82 14.94
N LEU A 173 -35.70 -23.64 14.75
CA LEU A 173 -36.74 -23.90 15.74
C LEU A 173 -37.31 -25.30 15.47
N ALA A 174 -37.15 -26.22 16.43
CA ALA A 174 -37.75 -27.55 16.36
C ALA A 174 -38.91 -27.64 17.37
N ALA A 175 -40.08 -28.08 16.90
CA ALA A 175 -41.26 -28.30 17.73
C ALA A 175 -41.64 -29.79 17.72
N VAL A 176 -41.90 -30.35 18.91
CA VAL A 176 -42.40 -31.73 19.06
C VAL A 176 -43.82 -31.66 19.59
N GLY A 177 -44.79 -32.15 18.79
CA GLY A 177 -46.17 -32.34 19.22
C GLY A 177 -46.41 -33.82 19.53
N ARG A 178 -46.94 -34.12 20.73
CA ARG A 178 -47.47 -35.47 21.04
C ARG A 178 -48.98 -35.43 20.89
N PRO A 179 -49.57 -36.00 19.82
CA PRO A 179 -51.02 -36.10 19.73
C PRO A 179 -51.54 -37.06 20.80
N ALA A 180 -52.32 -36.55 21.75
CA ALA A 180 -53.11 -37.38 22.65
C ALA A 180 -54.47 -37.62 21.99
N THR A 181 -54.76 -38.86 21.62
CA THR A 181 -56.07 -39.24 21.08
C THR A 181 -56.89 -39.89 22.18
N PHE A 182 -58.04 -39.30 22.51
CA PHE A 182 -59.02 -39.91 23.39
C PHE A 182 -60.12 -40.52 22.54
N ARG A 183 -60.29 -41.84 22.65
CA ARG A 183 -61.40 -42.56 22.00
C ARG A 183 -62.31 -43.09 23.10
N ARG A 184 -63.56 -42.63 23.10
CA ARG A 184 -64.59 -43.14 24.02
C ARG A 184 -65.05 -44.51 23.51
N LEU A 185 -64.76 -45.56 24.26
CA LEU A 185 -65.28 -46.90 24.00
C LEU A 185 -66.64 -47.03 24.67
N SER A 186 -67.68 -47.18 23.87
CA SER A 186 -69.01 -47.54 24.35
C SER A 186 -69.07 -49.06 24.45
N LEU A 187 -68.93 -49.58 25.66
CA LEU A 187 -69.17 -50.99 25.96
C LEU A 187 -70.67 -51.15 26.24
N THR A 188 -71.38 -51.78 25.32
CA THR A 188 -72.73 -52.30 25.56
C THR A 188 -72.59 -53.69 26.14
N VAL A 189 -73.02 -53.87 27.40
CA VAL A 189 -73.12 -55.18 28.02
C VAL A 189 -74.44 -55.80 27.57
N ASP A 190 -74.37 -56.89 26.81
CA ASP A 190 -75.53 -57.71 26.49
C ASP A 190 -75.98 -58.49 27.74
N ALA A 191 -77.15 -58.13 28.26
CA ALA A 191 -77.72 -58.70 29.48
C ALA A 191 -78.62 -59.93 29.21
N THR A 192 -78.22 -60.83 28.30
CA THR A 192 -79.06 -61.98 27.88
C THR A 192 -78.57 -63.36 28.32
N ALA A 193 -77.65 -63.47 29.29
CA ALA A 193 -77.22 -64.78 29.79
C ALA A 193 -77.34 -64.89 31.31
N SER A 194 -78.53 -65.29 31.78
CA SER A 194 -78.74 -66.43 32.70
C SER A 194 -80.08 -66.32 33.44
N SER A 195 -81.12 -66.94 32.87
CA SER A 195 -82.28 -67.39 33.62
C SER A 195 -81.86 -68.58 34.50
N PRO A 196 -82.22 -68.63 35.80
CA PRO A 196 -82.00 -69.82 36.61
C PRO A 196 -83.05 -70.90 36.29
N PRO A 197 -82.68 -72.17 36.07
CA PRO A 197 -83.64 -73.27 36.11
C PRO A 197 -83.91 -73.73 37.56
N ALA A 198 -85.13 -74.25 37.73
CA ALA A 198 -85.84 -74.60 38.96
C ALA A 198 -85.15 -75.57 39.92
#